data_AF-A0A4R4Q1V8-F1
#
_entry.id   AF-A0A4R4Q1V8-F1
#
_cell.length_a   1.000
_cell.length_b   1.000
_cell.length_c   1.000
_cell.angle_alpha   90.00
_cell.angle_beta   90.00
_cell.angle_gamma   90.00
#
_symmetry.space_group_name_H-M   'P 1'
#
loop_
_entity.id
_entity.type
_entity.pdbx_description
1 polymer ?
#
loop_
_entity_poly.entity_id
_entity_poly.type
_entity_poly.pdbx_seq_one_letter_code
_entity_poly.pdbx_strand_id
1 'polypeptide(L)'
;PAPRGAAVPPDDPASGSAKFGAYRTELADLRQAREPFAGRIPDWQQTAEASVMDTADDIAYAIHDVEDFYRVGVLQQGAVAAELMAWQREGGHLRAVTDAALAGAARRPGSAIERLRRQLHRKDSWVADDEAFAAAVEHVRQELVEGLLAMPFDGSIEAEQYVARFSARWTTRFVDAITVVAEPDVRSGHVLLAPAQWHEVQVLKFVHHRFVLARPDLALHQRGQARLLGTLVEALWEWLLDPEEESRLPRRLHDLVELAEAELHPRTPDRIGRARGRAIVDFVAQLTDGQAVAMLDALSGRSGALWTDAFVL
;
A
#
# COMPACT_ATOMS: atom_id res chain seq x y z
N PRO A 1 10.20 16.98 11.50
CA PRO A 1 9.90 15.63 10.97
C PRO A 1 10.35 15.52 9.51
N ALA A 2 10.82 14.34 9.07
CA ALA A 2 10.99 14.10 7.63
C ALA A 2 9.62 14.03 6.94
N PRO A 3 9.49 14.42 5.66
CA PRO A 3 8.20 14.42 4.97
C PRO A 3 7.55 13.04 4.92
N ARG A 4 6.25 13.01 4.63
CA ARG A 4 5.53 11.74 4.43
C ARG A 4 6.26 10.93 3.38
N GLY A 5 6.51 9.67 3.70
CA GLY A 5 7.13 8.74 2.79
C GLY A 5 8.66 8.82 2.71
N ALA A 6 9.32 9.75 3.40
CA ALA A 6 10.78 9.89 3.39
C ALA A 6 11.50 8.67 3.97
N ALA A 7 12.72 8.45 3.47
CA ALA A 7 13.59 7.34 3.86
C ALA A 7 13.77 7.26 5.37
N VAL A 8 13.93 6.03 5.81
CA VAL A 8 14.02 5.63 7.20
C VAL A 8 15.28 6.22 7.87
N PRO A 9 15.15 7.03 8.94
CA PRO A 9 16.28 7.44 9.75
C PRO A 9 17.03 6.22 10.31
N PRO A 10 18.37 6.21 10.33
CA PRO A 10 19.15 5.07 10.84
C PRO A 10 18.78 4.67 12.28
N ASP A 11 18.44 5.66 13.09
CA ASP A 11 18.15 5.50 14.52
C ASP A 11 16.68 5.13 14.81
N ASP A 12 15.79 5.21 13.82
CA ASP A 12 14.40 4.73 13.93
C ASP A 12 13.94 4.06 12.63
N PRO A 13 14.33 2.77 12.43
CA PRO A 13 13.97 1.96 11.28
C PRO A 13 12.47 1.91 10.98
N ALA A 14 11.66 2.10 12.00
CA ALA A 14 10.22 1.97 11.91
C ALA A 14 9.54 3.24 11.42
N SER A 15 10.15 4.43 11.53
CA SER A 15 9.48 5.73 11.33
C SER A 15 9.35 6.21 9.88
N GLY A 16 10.26 5.84 8.99
CA GLY A 16 10.23 6.25 7.59
C GLY A 16 9.45 5.31 6.67
N SER A 17 9.42 5.66 5.39
CA SER A 17 9.00 4.77 4.31
C SER A 17 10.08 4.82 3.22
N ALA A 18 10.35 3.73 2.53
CA ALA A 18 11.31 3.75 1.41
C ALA A 18 10.68 4.24 0.09
N LYS A 19 9.58 5.01 0.16
CA LYS A 19 8.85 5.49 -1.02
C LYS A 19 9.51 6.74 -1.60
N PHE A 20 9.45 6.87 -2.92
CA PHE A 20 9.89 8.04 -3.67
C PHE A 20 8.92 8.29 -4.84
N GLY A 21 8.82 9.54 -5.30
CA GLY A 21 7.84 9.96 -6.31
C GLY A 21 8.38 10.12 -7.74
N ALA A 22 9.69 9.97 -7.96
CA ALA A 22 10.30 10.03 -9.29
C ALA A 22 11.67 9.33 -9.31
N TYR A 23 12.03 8.68 -10.42
CA TYR A 23 13.40 8.24 -10.62
C TYR A 23 14.29 9.41 -11.07
N ARG A 24 15.60 9.14 -11.19
CA ARG A 24 16.58 10.15 -11.63
C ARG A 24 16.36 10.60 -13.08
N THR A 25 15.80 9.74 -13.92
CA THR A 25 15.47 10.04 -15.33
C THR A 25 14.32 11.05 -15.42
N GLU A 26 13.28 10.91 -14.60
CA GLU A 26 12.11 11.82 -14.61
C GLU A 26 12.28 13.04 -13.68
N LEU A 27 13.49 13.34 -13.20
CA LEU A 27 13.69 14.47 -12.29
C LEU A 27 13.42 15.82 -12.96
N ALA A 28 13.67 15.91 -14.27
CA ALA A 28 13.32 17.10 -15.07
C ALA A 28 11.79 17.28 -15.13
N ASP A 29 11.06 16.21 -15.41
CA ASP A 29 9.60 16.22 -15.47
C ASP A 29 8.98 16.56 -14.12
N LEU A 30 9.50 15.98 -13.03
CA LEU A 30 9.06 16.31 -11.68
C LEU A 30 9.26 17.80 -11.38
N ARG A 31 10.41 18.37 -11.75
CA ARG A 31 10.69 19.81 -11.55
C ARG A 31 9.77 20.69 -12.39
N GLN A 32 9.55 20.32 -13.64
CA GLN A 32 8.62 21.01 -14.54
C GLN A 32 7.19 20.97 -13.98
N ALA A 33 6.73 19.80 -13.54
CA ALA A 33 5.41 19.65 -12.92
C ALA A 33 5.25 20.48 -11.64
N ARG A 34 6.35 20.72 -10.90
CA ARG A 34 6.37 21.55 -9.68
C ARG A 34 6.52 23.05 -9.95
N GLU A 35 7.00 23.46 -11.13
CA GLU A 35 7.25 24.87 -11.46
C GLU A 35 6.05 25.80 -11.20
N PRO A 36 4.80 25.44 -11.53
CA PRO A 36 3.63 26.30 -11.26
C PRO A 36 3.37 26.58 -9.77
N PHE A 37 3.96 25.78 -8.87
CA PHE A 37 3.80 25.87 -7.42
C PHE A 37 5.01 26.52 -6.72
N ALA A 38 6.04 26.94 -7.45
CA ALA A 38 7.23 27.55 -6.89
C ALA A 38 6.88 28.79 -6.03
N GLY A 39 7.34 28.79 -4.78
CA GLY A 39 7.04 29.85 -3.80
C GLY A 39 5.60 29.89 -3.29
N ARG A 40 4.72 28.98 -3.75
CA ARG A 40 3.33 28.84 -3.30
C ARG A 40 3.14 27.63 -2.38
N ILE A 41 3.87 26.55 -2.66
CA ILE A 41 3.84 25.30 -1.88
C ILE A 41 5.28 24.96 -1.47
N PRO A 42 5.54 24.63 -0.20
CA PRO A 42 6.86 24.20 0.25
C PRO A 42 7.41 22.98 -0.52
N ASP A 43 8.73 22.85 -0.63
CA ASP A 43 9.40 21.81 -1.43
C ASP A 43 8.99 20.37 -1.09
N TRP A 44 8.71 20.12 0.19
CA TRP A 44 8.34 18.80 0.70
C TRP A 44 6.84 18.62 0.96
N GLN A 45 6.04 19.61 0.58
CA GLN A 45 4.60 19.60 0.76
C GLN A 45 3.92 19.05 -0.50
N GLN A 46 2.91 18.20 -0.30
CA GLN A 46 2.04 17.72 -1.38
C GLN A 46 1.17 18.86 -1.91
N THR A 47 0.84 18.81 -3.21
CA THR A 47 -0.16 19.71 -3.78
C THR A 47 -1.57 19.35 -3.26
N ALA A 48 -2.51 20.28 -3.42
CA ALA A 48 -3.90 20.04 -3.02
C ALA A 48 -4.49 18.84 -3.79
N GLU A 49 -4.24 18.74 -5.10
CA GLU A 49 -4.72 17.66 -5.96
C GLU A 49 -4.15 16.30 -5.52
N ALA A 50 -2.86 16.24 -5.19
CA ALA A 50 -2.24 15.04 -4.66
C ALA A 50 -2.86 14.63 -3.30
N SER A 51 -3.16 15.61 -2.45
CA SER A 51 -3.82 15.33 -1.16
C SER A 51 -5.29 14.89 -1.29
N VAL A 52 -6.01 15.37 -2.31
CA VAL A 52 -7.35 14.87 -2.66
C VAL A 52 -7.26 13.41 -3.10
N MET A 53 -6.30 13.09 -3.96
CA MET A 53 -6.08 11.72 -4.45
C MET A 53 -5.73 10.77 -3.30
N ASP A 54 -4.77 11.12 -2.45
CA ASP A 54 -4.39 10.32 -1.28
C ASP A 54 -5.57 10.13 -0.30
N THR A 55 -6.37 11.18 -0.07
CA THR A 55 -7.54 11.09 0.83
C THR A 55 -8.62 10.20 0.22
N ALA A 56 -8.87 10.29 -1.09
CA ALA A 56 -9.82 9.44 -1.78
C ALA A 56 -9.39 7.96 -1.75
N ASP A 57 -8.10 7.68 -1.96
CA ASP A 57 -7.54 6.33 -1.87
C ASP A 57 -7.64 5.78 -0.42
N ASP A 58 -7.31 6.60 0.58
CA ASP A 58 -7.44 6.23 1.99
C ASP A 58 -8.89 5.86 2.37
N ILE A 59 -9.88 6.57 1.83
CA ILE A 59 -11.32 6.28 2.01
C ILE A 59 -11.72 5.00 1.28
N ALA A 60 -11.38 4.88 0.00
CA ALA A 60 -11.74 3.73 -0.81
C ALA A 60 -11.16 2.43 -0.23
N TYR A 61 -9.89 2.45 0.13
CA TYR A 61 -9.20 1.32 0.76
C TYR A 61 -9.82 0.93 2.09
N ALA A 62 -10.19 1.91 2.94
CA ALA A 62 -10.79 1.61 4.25
C ALA A 62 -12.16 0.90 4.15
N ILE A 63 -12.92 1.16 3.08
CA ILE A 63 -14.29 0.64 2.91
C ILE A 63 -14.31 -0.61 2.01
N HIS A 64 -13.75 -0.50 0.80
CA HIS A 64 -13.85 -1.57 -0.20
C HIS A 64 -13.10 -2.82 0.22
N ASP A 65 -11.94 -2.70 0.88
CA ASP A 65 -11.23 -3.87 1.37
C ASP A 65 -12.09 -4.67 2.36
N VAL A 66 -12.74 -3.97 3.30
CA VAL A 66 -13.61 -4.61 4.29
C VAL A 66 -14.78 -5.32 3.60
N GLU A 67 -15.39 -4.67 2.62
CA GLU A 67 -16.47 -5.22 1.80
C GLU A 67 -16.02 -6.49 1.04
N ASP A 68 -14.87 -6.44 0.37
CA ASP A 68 -14.33 -7.56 -0.40
C ASP A 68 -14.02 -8.76 0.50
N PHE A 69 -13.36 -8.57 1.65
CA PHE A 69 -13.05 -9.68 2.55
C PHE A 69 -14.24 -10.21 3.33
N TYR A 70 -15.26 -9.37 3.54
CA TYR A 70 -16.55 -9.85 4.02
C TYR A 70 -17.21 -10.76 3.00
N ARG A 71 -17.26 -10.36 1.72
CA ARG A 71 -17.82 -11.18 0.63
C ARG A 71 -17.09 -12.51 0.44
N VAL A 72 -15.76 -12.50 0.53
CA VAL A 72 -14.95 -13.73 0.39
C VAL A 72 -14.98 -14.57 1.68
N GLY A 73 -15.53 -14.06 2.80
CA GLY A 73 -15.64 -14.78 4.07
C GLY A 73 -14.31 -14.95 4.82
N VAL A 74 -13.30 -14.15 4.48
CA VAL A 74 -11.95 -14.24 5.06
C VAL A 74 -11.88 -13.55 6.43
N LEU A 75 -12.68 -12.50 6.62
CA LEU A 75 -12.69 -11.70 7.84
C LEU A 75 -13.53 -12.38 8.94
N GLN A 76 -12.87 -12.86 9.99
CA GLN A 76 -13.51 -13.64 11.06
C GLN A 76 -13.95 -12.73 12.22
N GLN A 77 -15.27 -12.62 12.44
CA GLN A 77 -15.88 -11.75 13.46
C GLN A 77 -15.25 -11.91 14.84
N GLY A 78 -15.12 -13.15 15.33
CA GLY A 78 -14.59 -13.42 16.68
C GLY A 78 -13.13 -12.99 16.88
N ALA A 79 -12.30 -13.09 15.83
CA ALA A 79 -10.89 -12.68 15.93
C ALA A 79 -10.74 -11.15 15.99
N VAL A 80 -11.52 -10.43 15.18
CA VAL A 80 -11.59 -8.96 15.21
C VAL A 80 -12.15 -8.49 16.55
N ALA A 81 -13.28 -9.08 16.99
CA ALA A 81 -13.91 -8.77 18.27
C ALA A 81 -12.93 -8.94 19.44
N ALA A 82 -12.23 -10.07 19.51
CA ALA A 82 -11.30 -10.37 20.58
C ALA A 82 -10.19 -9.31 20.69
N GLU A 83 -9.63 -8.88 19.55
CA GLU A 83 -8.57 -7.86 19.53
C GLU A 83 -9.06 -6.49 20.00
N LEU A 84 -10.16 -5.99 19.42
CA LEU A 84 -10.68 -4.67 19.76
C LEU A 84 -11.18 -4.62 21.22
N MET A 85 -11.95 -5.61 21.64
CA MET A 85 -12.51 -5.67 23.00
C MET A 85 -11.43 -5.91 24.07
N ALA A 86 -10.38 -6.67 23.77
CA ALA A 86 -9.28 -6.84 24.73
C ALA A 86 -8.53 -5.52 24.93
N TRP A 87 -8.28 -4.75 23.87
CA TRP A 87 -7.63 -3.45 24.00
C TRP A 87 -8.47 -2.46 24.80
N GLN A 88 -9.79 -2.44 24.60
CA GLN A 88 -10.68 -1.57 25.38
C GLN A 88 -10.73 -1.95 26.86
N ARG A 89 -10.76 -3.25 27.18
CA ARG A 89 -10.79 -3.72 28.58
C ARG A 89 -9.45 -3.59 29.29
N GLU A 90 -8.35 -3.82 28.58
CA GLU A 90 -7.00 -3.92 29.16
C GLU A 90 -6.08 -2.75 28.78
N GLY A 91 -6.62 -1.67 28.19
CA GLY A 91 -5.84 -0.57 27.62
C GLY A 91 -4.85 0.07 28.60
N GLY A 92 -5.24 0.24 29.86
CA GLY A 92 -4.33 0.75 30.91
C GLY A 92 -3.11 -0.15 31.15
N HIS A 93 -3.32 -1.47 31.17
CA HIS A 93 -2.23 -2.44 31.29
C HIS A 93 -1.37 -2.45 30.03
N LEU A 94 -1.99 -2.49 28.85
CA LEU A 94 -1.28 -2.51 27.56
C LEU A 94 -0.39 -1.28 27.37
N ARG A 95 -0.84 -0.09 27.81
CA ARG A 95 -0.03 1.15 27.79
C ARG A 95 1.22 1.07 28.68
N ALA A 96 1.16 0.33 29.78
CA ALA A 96 2.28 0.18 30.71
C ALA A 96 3.33 -0.85 30.26
N VAL A 97 2.98 -1.76 29.35
CA VAL A 97 3.90 -2.79 28.83
C VAL A 97 4.94 -2.17 27.89
N THR A 98 6.18 -2.67 27.90
CA THR A 98 7.24 -2.19 26.99
C THR A 98 7.01 -2.65 25.54
N ASP A 99 7.58 -1.93 24.56
CA ASP A 99 7.47 -2.32 23.14
C ASP A 99 8.00 -3.74 22.88
N ALA A 100 9.11 -4.12 23.52
CA ALA A 100 9.69 -5.45 23.42
C ALA A 100 8.74 -6.54 23.95
N ALA A 101 8.06 -6.28 25.08
CA ALA A 101 7.10 -7.21 25.64
C ALA A 101 5.81 -7.29 24.80
N LEU A 102 5.34 -6.19 24.22
CA LEU A 102 4.23 -6.21 23.25
C LEU A 102 4.57 -6.99 21.98
N ALA A 103 5.80 -6.87 21.48
CA ALA A 103 6.27 -7.65 20.35
C ALA A 103 6.33 -9.15 20.67
N GLY A 104 6.82 -9.52 21.86
CA GLY A 104 6.81 -10.91 22.34
C GLY A 104 5.41 -11.48 22.58
N ALA A 105 4.43 -10.61 22.89
CA ALA A 105 3.04 -10.97 23.11
C ALA A 105 2.15 -10.78 21.85
N ALA A 106 2.71 -10.83 20.64
CA ALA A 106 1.97 -10.54 19.39
C ALA A 106 0.69 -11.37 19.16
N ARG A 107 0.54 -12.53 19.84
CA ARG A 107 -0.67 -13.37 19.79
C ARG A 107 -1.72 -13.01 20.84
N ARG A 108 -1.38 -12.23 21.87
CA ARG A 108 -2.32 -11.79 22.91
C ARG A 108 -3.26 -10.73 22.32
N PRO A 109 -4.59 -10.94 22.37
CA PRO A 109 -5.55 -9.96 21.89
C PRO A 109 -5.33 -8.58 22.52
N GLY A 110 -5.47 -7.55 21.70
CA GLY A 110 -5.28 -6.14 22.05
C GLY A 110 -3.85 -5.63 21.86
N SER A 111 -2.86 -6.53 21.75
CA SER A 111 -1.45 -6.14 21.61
C SER A 111 -1.12 -5.57 20.23
N ALA A 112 -1.84 -5.97 19.18
CA ALA A 112 -1.58 -5.49 17.83
C ALA A 112 -2.17 -4.09 17.62
N ILE A 113 -3.37 -3.83 18.16
CA ILE A 113 -3.97 -2.50 18.10
C ILE A 113 -3.27 -1.50 19.04
N GLU A 114 -2.72 -1.94 20.17
CA GLU A 114 -1.83 -1.07 20.97
C GLU A 114 -0.55 -0.71 20.21
N ARG A 115 0.03 -1.65 19.46
CA ARG A 115 1.17 -1.36 18.58
C ARG A 115 0.82 -0.35 17.49
N LEU A 116 -0.38 -0.45 16.91
CA LEU A 116 -0.89 0.55 15.97
C LEU A 116 -0.91 1.93 16.65
N ARG A 117 -1.58 2.07 17.80
CA ARG A 117 -1.66 3.34 18.54
C ARG A 117 -0.28 3.96 18.77
N ARG A 118 0.68 3.18 19.27
CA ARG A 118 2.07 3.63 19.49
C ARG A 118 2.78 4.01 18.20
N GLN A 119 2.50 3.31 17.11
CA GLN A 119 3.05 3.65 15.81
C GLN A 119 2.47 4.97 15.29
N LEU A 120 1.17 5.23 15.44
CA LEU A 120 0.55 6.49 15.05
C LEU A 120 1.15 7.66 15.83
N HIS A 121 1.34 7.54 17.15
CA HIS A 121 2.03 8.57 17.95
C HIS A 121 3.48 8.82 17.53
N ARG A 122 4.19 7.79 17.06
CA ARG A 122 5.58 7.95 16.59
C ARG A 122 5.67 8.55 15.19
N LYS A 123 4.80 8.12 14.27
CA LYS A 123 4.84 8.50 12.85
C LYS A 123 4.04 9.74 12.52
N ASP A 124 2.92 9.92 13.19
CA ASP A 124 1.84 10.83 12.80
C ASP A 124 1.37 11.63 14.03
N SER A 125 2.32 12.03 14.89
CA SER A 125 2.07 12.82 16.11
C SER A 125 1.34 14.14 15.87
N TRP A 126 1.31 14.62 14.62
CA TRP A 126 0.57 15.82 14.21
C TRP A 126 -0.96 15.63 14.26
N VAL A 127 -1.46 14.38 14.22
CA VAL A 127 -2.90 14.05 14.28
C VAL A 127 -3.23 12.99 15.32
N ALA A 128 -2.25 12.17 15.73
CA ALA A 128 -2.46 11.08 16.68
C ALA A 128 -3.00 11.61 18.03
N ASP A 129 -4.16 11.10 18.42
CA ASP A 129 -4.87 11.50 19.62
C ASP A 129 -5.48 10.26 20.31
N ASP A 130 -5.23 10.12 21.62
CA ASP A 130 -5.61 8.90 22.36
C ASP A 130 -7.12 8.77 22.57
N GLU A 131 -7.85 9.88 22.68
CA GLU A 131 -9.30 9.89 22.87
C GLU A 131 -10.00 9.59 21.54
N ALA A 132 -9.60 10.27 20.47
CA ALA A 132 -10.08 10.03 19.11
C ALA A 132 -9.76 8.59 18.65
N PHE A 133 -8.58 8.06 18.97
CA PHE A 133 -8.24 6.67 18.68
C PHE A 133 -9.16 5.71 19.46
N ALA A 134 -9.37 5.92 20.76
CA ALA A 134 -10.26 5.07 21.54
C ALA A 134 -11.71 5.10 21.03
N ALA A 135 -12.21 6.28 20.65
CA ALA A 135 -13.52 6.45 20.04
C ALA A 135 -13.61 5.74 18.67
N ALA A 136 -12.57 5.84 17.84
CA ALA A 136 -12.49 5.13 16.57
C ALA A 136 -12.51 3.61 16.74
N VAL A 137 -11.80 3.06 17.74
CA VAL A 137 -11.85 1.62 18.05
C VAL A 137 -13.26 1.19 18.44
N GLU A 138 -13.94 1.96 19.28
CA GLU A 138 -15.32 1.66 19.68
C GLU A 138 -16.28 1.74 18.49
N HIS A 139 -16.19 2.79 17.68
CA HIS A 139 -17.07 2.97 16.54
C HIS A 139 -16.86 1.87 15.48
N VAL A 140 -15.62 1.53 15.14
CA VAL A 140 -15.33 0.40 14.23
C VAL A 140 -15.84 -0.91 14.82
N ARG A 141 -15.68 -1.15 16.13
CA ARG A 141 -16.22 -2.35 16.77
C ARG A 141 -17.74 -2.44 16.62
N GLN A 142 -18.47 -1.38 16.91
CA GLN A 142 -19.94 -1.36 16.77
C GLN A 142 -20.36 -1.60 15.32
N GLU A 143 -19.76 -0.87 14.38
CA GLU A 143 -20.19 -0.87 12.98
C GLU A 143 -19.75 -2.12 12.21
N LEU A 144 -18.54 -2.60 12.47
CA LEU A 144 -17.95 -3.73 11.77
C LEU A 144 -18.27 -5.05 12.47
N VAL A 145 -18.02 -5.16 13.79
CA VAL A 145 -18.12 -6.43 14.52
C VAL A 145 -19.55 -6.75 14.92
N GLU A 146 -20.29 -5.76 15.41
CA GLU A 146 -21.71 -5.91 15.79
C GLU A 146 -22.66 -5.62 14.62
N GLY A 147 -22.18 -4.90 13.61
CA GLY A 147 -22.88 -4.66 12.35
C GLY A 147 -22.46 -5.66 11.28
N LEU A 148 -21.58 -5.25 10.36
CA LEU A 148 -21.31 -5.97 9.11
C LEU A 148 -21.03 -7.47 9.29
N LEU A 149 -20.18 -7.82 10.26
CA LEU A 149 -19.72 -9.18 10.51
C LEU A 149 -20.66 -10.01 11.39
N ALA A 150 -21.78 -9.44 11.87
CA ALA A 150 -22.71 -10.17 12.73
C ALA A 150 -23.37 -11.37 12.03
N MET A 151 -23.52 -11.29 10.71
CA MET A 151 -24.02 -12.38 9.87
C MET A 151 -23.01 -12.65 8.74
N PRO A 152 -22.77 -13.91 8.36
CA PRO A 152 -21.92 -14.22 7.21
C PRO A 152 -22.57 -13.75 5.91
N PHE A 153 -21.74 -13.38 4.94
CA PHE A 153 -22.22 -13.06 3.59
C PHE A 153 -22.69 -14.34 2.89
N ASP A 154 -23.94 -14.38 2.43
CA ASP A 154 -24.55 -15.53 1.77
C ASP A 154 -24.89 -15.28 0.27
N GLY A 155 -24.54 -14.11 -0.26
CA GLY A 155 -24.83 -13.72 -1.63
C GLY A 155 -26.31 -13.41 -1.91
N SER A 156 -27.16 -13.37 -0.89
CA SER A 156 -28.56 -12.98 -1.04
C SER A 156 -28.70 -11.50 -1.41
N ILE A 157 -29.84 -11.14 -2.01
CA ILE A 157 -30.18 -9.73 -2.29
C ILE A 157 -30.19 -8.91 -0.98
N GLU A 158 -30.61 -9.52 0.13
CA GLU A 158 -30.61 -8.87 1.44
C GLU A 158 -29.19 -8.58 1.93
N ALA A 159 -28.28 -9.55 1.82
CA ALA A 159 -26.87 -9.37 2.16
C ALA A 159 -26.20 -8.30 1.28
N GLU A 160 -26.46 -8.28 -0.02
CA GLU A 160 -25.95 -7.24 -0.93
C GLU A 160 -26.46 -5.83 -0.58
N GLN A 161 -27.76 -5.71 -0.26
CA GLN A 161 -28.32 -4.44 0.20
C GLN A 161 -27.71 -3.99 1.53
N TYR A 162 -27.40 -4.92 2.42
CA TYR A 162 -26.77 -4.63 3.70
C TYR A 162 -25.34 -4.09 3.52
N VAL A 163 -24.53 -4.77 2.70
CA VAL A 163 -23.18 -4.32 2.32
C VAL A 163 -23.23 -2.93 1.68
N ALA A 164 -24.11 -2.72 0.70
CA ALA A 164 -24.24 -1.43 0.02
C ALA A 164 -24.61 -0.28 0.99
N ARG A 165 -25.49 -0.53 1.96
CA ARG A 165 -25.84 0.45 3.01
C ARG A 165 -24.69 0.73 3.94
N PHE A 166 -23.93 -0.31 4.34
CA PHE A 166 -22.72 -0.15 5.14
C PHE A 166 -21.71 0.75 4.43
N SER A 167 -21.37 0.43 3.17
CA SER A 167 -20.40 1.19 2.37
C SER A 167 -20.87 2.62 2.14
N ALA A 168 -22.14 2.86 1.78
CA ALA A 168 -22.67 4.20 1.59
C ALA A 168 -22.63 5.07 2.85
N ARG A 169 -22.88 4.49 4.03
CA ARG A 169 -22.83 5.19 5.32
C ARG A 169 -21.41 5.60 5.68
N TRP A 170 -20.45 4.69 5.55
CA TRP A 170 -19.03 4.99 5.80
C TRP A 170 -18.46 5.99 4.79
N THR A 171 -18.81 5.86 3.51
CA THR A 171 -18.40 6.82 2.47
C THR A 171 -18.90 8.22 2.80
N THR A 172 -20.20 8.38 3.08
CA THR A 172 -20.78 9.68 3.48
C THR A 172 -20.05 10.23 4.71
N ARG A 173 -19.86 9.41 5.75
CA ARG A 173 -19.17 9.82 6.98
C ARG A 173 -17.76 10.35 6.73
N PHE A 174 -16.98 9.68 5.88
CA PHE A 174 -15.62 10.10 5.60
C PHE A 174 -15.55 11.30 4.67
N VAL A 175 -16.40 11.36 3.64
CA VAL A 175 -16.49 12.51 2.74
C VAL A 175 -16.91 13.78 3.49
N ASP A 176 -17.90 13.69 4.39
CA ASP A 176 -18.37 14.81 5.22
C ASP A 176 -17.30 15.30 6.22
N ALA A 177 -16.31 14.46 6.54
CA ALA A 177 -15.22 14.79 7.44
C ALA A 177 -13.98 15.34 6.75
N ILE A 178 -14.01 15.52 5.42
CA ILE A 178 -12.89 16.12 4.69
C ILE A 178 -12.78 17.60 5.06
N THR A 179 -11.56 18.00 5.42
CA THR A 179 -11.20 19.37 5.78
C THR A 179 -10.05 19.87 4.91
N VAL A 180 -9.97 21.19 4.75
CA VAL A 180 -8.89 21.85 4.01
C VAL A 180 -8.07 22.69 4.98
N VAL A 181 -6.76 22.43 5.00
CA VAL A 181 -5.79 23.13 5.86
C VAL A 181 -4.80 23.89 4.98
N ALA A 182 -4.69 25.20 5.22
CA ALA A 182 -3.80 26.08 4.45
C ALA A 182 -2.32 25.76 4.69
N GLU A 183 -1.97 25.48 5.95
CA GLU A 183 -0.60 25.19 6.39
C GLU A 183 -0.57 23.83 7.11
N PRO A 184 -0.59 22.72 6.36
CA PRO A 184 -0.57 21.38 6.95
C PRO A 184 0.83 21.03 7.48
N ASP A 185 0.89 19.99 8.31
CA ASP A 185 2.17 19.38 8.67
C ASP A 185 2.86 18.81 7.41
N VAL A 186 4.19 18.84 7.37
CA VAL A 186 5.01 18.31 6.26
C VAL A 186 4.77 16.82 5.98
N ARG A 187 4.15 16.10 6.91
CA ARG A 187 3.75 14.69 6.78
C ARG A 187 2.30 14.49 6.34
N SER A 188 1.57 15.56 6.07
CA SER A 188 0.18 15.57 5.60
C SER A 188 0.02 16.35 4.30
N GLY A 189 -1.19 16.39 3.78
CA GLY A 189 -1.61 17.17 2.62
C GLY A 189 -2.51 18.34 3.00
N HIS A 190 -2.92 19.15 2.02
CA HIS A 190 -3.84 20.26 2.25
C HIS A 190 -5.29 19.80 2.45
N VAL A 191 -5.66 18.67 1.85
CA VAL A 191 -6.96 18.02 2.01
C VAL A 191 -6.77 16.76 2.82
N LEU A 192 -7.46 16.64 3.95
CA LEU A 192 -7.34 15.51 4.87
C LEU A 192 -8.65 15.27 5.64
N LEU A 193 -8.77 14.08 6.21
CA LEU A 193 -9.85 13.75 7.14
C LEU A 193 -9.66 14.47 8.48
N ALA A 194 -10.77 14.87 9.09
CA ALA A 194 -10.78 15.32 10.48
C ALA A 194 -10.20 14.23 11.41
N PRO A 195 -9.58 14.60 12.56
CA PRO A 195 -8.82 13.67 13.38
C PRO A 195 -9.58 12.40 13.79
N ALA A 196 -10.87 12.50 14.12
CA ALA A 196 -11.67 11.33 14.50
C ALA A 196 -11.77 10.31 13.34
N GLN A 197 -12.16 10.75 12.14
CA GLN A 197 -12.33 9.90 10.96
C GLN A 197 -10.99 9.40 10.42
N TRP A 198 -9.92 10.19 10.57
CA TRP A 198 -8.58 9.73 10.26
C TRP A 198 -8.20 8.50 11.11
N HIS A 199 -8.49 8.51 12.43
CA HIS A 199 -8.25 7.34 13.28
C HIS A 199 -9.15 6.16 12.92
N GLU A 200 -10.41 6.39 12.54
CA GLU A 200 -11.31 5.33 12.05
C GLU A 200 -10.73 4.63 10.81
N VAL A 201 -10.22 5.40 9.85
CA VAL A 201 -9.49 4.85 8.69
C VAL A 201 -8.28 4.04 9.14
N GLN A 202 -7.48 4.51 10.10
CA GLN A 202 -6.33 3.74 10.60
C GLN A 202 -6.77 2.41 11.25
N VAL A 203 -7.87 2.39 12.00
CA VAL A 203 -8.39 1.17 12.63
C VAL A 203 -8.95 0.20 11.58
N LEU A 204 -9.68 0.68 10.57
CA LEU A 204 -10.15 -0.16 9.45
C LEU A 204 -8.99 -0.77 8.66
N LYS A 205 -7.98 0.05 8.30
CA LYS A 205 -6.73 -0.41 7.67
C LYS A 205 -6.02 -1.46 8.53
N PHE A 206 -6.00 -1.27 9.84
CA PHE A 206 -5.45 -2.24 10.77
C PHE A 206 -6.22 -3.56 10.74
N VAL A 207 -7.54 -3.54 10.76
CA VAL A 207 -8.35 -4.76 10.70
C VAL A 207 -8.05 -5.53 9.42
N HIS A 208 -8.08 -4.85 8.28
CA HIS A 208 -7.69 -5.43 7.00
C HIS A 208 -6.27 -6.04 7.05
N HIS A 209 -5.26 -5.27 7.41
CA HIS A 209 -3.89 -5.74 7.38
C HIS A 209 -3.65 -6.91 8.36
N ARG A 210 -4.20 -6.82 9.58
CA ARG A 210 -3.95 -7.80 10.65
C ARG A 210 -4.68 -9.11 10.46
N PHE A 211 -5.91 -9.08 9.97
CA PHE A 211 -6.78 -10.26 9.90
C PHE A 211 -6.92 -10.84 8.49
N VAL A 212 -6.44 -10.12 7.47
CA VAL A 212 -6.47 -10.57 6.09
C VAL A 212 -5.05 -10.66 5.54
N LEU A 213 -4.34 -9.54 5.40
CA LEU A 213 -3.05 -9.55 4.70
C LEU A 213 -1.96 -10.33 5.42
N ALA A 214 -1.95 -10.30 6.76
CA ALA A 214 -0.98 -11.01 7.57
C ALA A 214 -1.27 -12.51 7.71
N ARG A 215 -2.27 -13.06 7.01
CA ARG A 215 -2.58 -14.48 7.09
C ARG A 215 -1.51 -15.32 6.35
N PRO A 216 -1.14 -16.50 6.88
CA PRO A 216 -0.09 -17.33 6.28
C PRO A 216 -0.38 -17.83 4.86
N ASP A 217 -1.65 -18.05 4.53
CA ASP A 217 -2.11 -18.44 3.19
C ASP A 217 -1.80 -17.34 2.16
N LEU A 218 -2.15 -16.09 2.44
CA LEU A 218 -1.81 -14.98 1.53
C LEU A 218 -0.30 -14.74 1.47
N ALA A 219 0.40 -14.83 2.61
CA ALA A 219 1.86 -14.68 2.66
C ALA A 219 2.58 -15.74 1.80
N LEU A 220 2.05 -16.96 1.73
CA LEU A 220 2.59 -18.02 0.85
C LEU A 220 2.46 -17.63 -0.63
N HIS A 221 1.29 -17.12 -1.05
CA HIS A 221 1.07 -16.64 -2.41
C HIS A 221 1.97 -15.45 -2.76
N GLN A 222 2.06 -14.45 -1.89
CA GLN A 222 2.94 -13.29 -2.07
C GLN A 222 4.42 -13.69 -2.17
N ARG A 223 4.87 -14.66 -1.37
CA ARG A 223 6.23 -15.20 -1.46
C ARG A 223 6.49 -15.88 -2.80
N GLY A 224 5.51 -16.62 -3.32
CA GLY A 224 5.56 -17.22 -4.65
C GLY A 224 5.66 -16.17 -5.76
N GLN A 225 4.80 -15.15 -5.72
CA GLN A 225 4.78 -14.04 -6.68
C GLN A 225 6.08 -13.21 -6.64
N ALA A 226 6.61 -12.91 -5.45
CA ALA A 226 7.88 -12.19 -5.32
C ALA A 226 9.06 -12.98 -5.92
N ARG A 227 9.09 -14.30 -5.70
CA ARG A 227 10.10 -15.17 -6.32
C ARG A 227 9.92 -15.20 -7.85
N LEU A 228 8.69 -15.30 -8.33
CA LEU A 228 8.37 -15.30 -9.75
C LEU A 228 8.90 -14.04 -10.43
N LEU A 229 8.62 -12.86 -9.88
CA LEU A 229 9.11 -11.59 -10.42
C LEU A 229 10.64 -11.51 -10.42
N GLY A 230 11.28 -11.94 -9.33
CA GLY A 230 12.74 -11.99 -9.24
C GLY A 230 13.36 -12.87 -10.33
N THR A 231 12.86 -14.10 -10.49
CA THR A 231 13.33 -15.02 -11.54
C THR A 231 13.02 -14.51 -12.95
N LEU A 232 11.89 -13.85 -13.17
CA LEU A 232 11.56 -13.24 -14.46
C LEU A 232 12.54 -12.12 -14.83
N VAL A 233 12.85 -11.23 -13.88
CA VAL A 233 13.84 -10.16 -14.09
C VAL A 233 15.22 -10.74 -14.39
N GLU A 234 15.66 -11.75 -13.64
CA GLU A 234 16.94 -12.43 -13.88
C GLU A 234 17.00 -13.09 -15.26
N ALA A 235 15.94 -13.82 -15.65
CA ALA A 235 15.89 -14.49 -16.96
C ALA A 235 15.91 -13.48 -18.14
N LEU A 236 15.18 -12.36 -18.02
CA LEU A 236 15.22 -11.29 -19.03
C LEU A 236 16.57 -10.60 -19.08
N TRP A 237 17.22 -10.41 -17.93
CA TRP A 237 18.56 -9.85 -17.84
C TRP A 237 19.59 -10.76 -18.51
N GLU A 238 19.54 -12.07 -18.26
CA GLU A 238 20.42 -13.06 -18.89
C GLU A 238 20.23 -13.10 -20.40
N TRP A 239 18.98 -13.14 -20.89
CA TRP A 239 18.68 -13.12 -22.32
C TRP A 239 19.15 -11.82 -23.00
N LEU A 240 19.01 -10.67 -22.32
CA LEU A 240 19.50 -9.38 -22.81
C LEU A 240 21.03 -9.30 -22.90
N LEU A 241 21.75 -10.09 -22.12
CA LEU A 241 23.21 -10.12 -22.15
C LEU A 241 23.79 -11.16 -23.12
N ASP A 242 22.96 -12.06 -23.66
CA ASP A 242 23.39 -13.09 -24.60
C ASP A 242 23.54 -12.51 -26.01
N PRO A 243 24.77 -12.38 -26.56
CA PRO A 243 24.99 -11.76 -27.87
C PRO A 243 24.41 -12.58 -29.04
N GLU A 244 24.22 -13.89 -28.86
CA GLU A 244 23.66 -14.76 -29.91
C GLU A 244 22.14 -14.65 -29.96
N GLU A 245 21.51 -14.33 -28.82
CA GLU A 245 20.06 -14.35 -28.65
C GLU A 245 19.46 -12.95 -28.46
N GLU A 246 20.27 -11.90 -28.27
CA GLU A 246 19.80 -10.51 -28.03
C GLU A 246 18.81 -10.07 -29.11
N SER A 247 19.09 -10.38 -30.38
CA SER A 247 18.21 -10.03 -31.51
C SER A 247 16.81 -10.68 -31.50
N ARG A 248 16.61 -11.70 -30.66
CA ARG A 248 15.37 -12.49 -30.55
C ARG A 248 14.50 -12.06 -29.37
N LEU A 249 14.93 -11.07 -28.60
CA LEU A 249 14.14 -10.51 -27.51
C LEU A 249 12.82 -9.90 -28.03
N PRO A 250 11.81 -9.77 -27.15
CA PRO A 250 10.60 -9.03 -27.50
C PRO A 250 10.95 -7.61 -27.99
N ARG A 251 10.37 -7.20 -29.12
CA ARG A 251 10.68 -5.91 -29.76
C ARG A 251 10.49 -4.73 -28.79
N ARG A 252 9.44 -4.76 -27.97
CA ARG A 252 9.18 -3.74 -26.94
C ARG A 252 10.32 -3.62 -25.93
N LEU A 253 10.99 -4.71 -25.56
CA LEU A 253 12.13 -4.62 -24.64
C LEU A 253 13.32 -3.92 -25.29
N HIS A 254 13.58 -4.15 -26.59
CA HIS A 254 14.58 -3.36 -27.33
C HIS A 254 14.24 -1.87 -27.35
N ASP A 255 12.98 -1.54 -27.68
CA ASP A 255 12.53 -0.15 -27.74
C ASP A 255 12.66 0.53 -26.36
N LEU A 256 12.39 -0.19 -25.26
CA LEU A 256 12.59 0.30 -23.89
C LEU A 256 14.07 0.50 -23.52
N VAL A 257 14.98 -0.37 -24.01
CA VAL A 257 16.43 -0.19 -23.81
C VAL A 257 16.91 1.06 -24.53
N GLU A 258 16.51 1.24 -25.80
CA GLU A 258 16.85 2.44 -26.59
C GLU A 258 16.34 3.71 -25.91
N LEU A 259 15.09 3.70 -25.41
CA LEU A 259 14.49 4.80 -24.66
C LEU A 259 15.27 5.11 -23.37
N ALA A 260 15.52 4.10 -22.54
CA ALA A 260 16.21 4.27 -21.26
C ALA A 260 17.66 4.76 -21.45
N GLU A 261 18.34 4.33 -22.51
CA GLU A 261 19.65 4.88 -22.85
C GLU A 261 19.56 6.35 -23.23
N ALA A 262 18.59 6.74 -24.07
CA ALA A 262 18.41 8.12 -24.51
C ALA A 262 18.11 9.08 -23.35
N GLU A 263 17.34 8.65 -22.35
CA GLU A 263 16.97 9.45 -21.18
C GLU A 263 18.10 9.59 -20.14
N LEU A 264 18.99 8.61 -20.04
CA LEU A 264 20.09 8.65 -19.09
C LEU A 264 21.21 9.60 -19.54
N HIS A 265 21.58 10.53 -18.65
CA HIS A 265 22.67 11.46 -18.88
C HIS A 265 23.98 10.73 -19.25
N PRO A 266 24.76 11.20 -20.26
CA PRO A 266 25.95 10.49 -20.74
C PRO A 266 27.03 10.22 -19.68
N ARG A 267 27.09 11.04 -18.63
CA ARG A 267 28.02 10.87 -17.49
C ARG A 267 27.47 9.97 -16.37
N THR A 268 26.35 9.30 -16.58
CA THR A 268 25.80 8.36 -15.59
C THR A 268 26.77 7.18 -15.41
N PRO A 269 27.23 6.88 -14.19
CA PRO A 269 28.07 5.70 -13.95
C PRO A 269 27.30 4.43 -14.30
N ASP A 270 27.94 3.53 -15.05
CA ASP A 270 27.32 2.32 -15.60
C ASP A 270 26.00 2.62 -16.34
N ARG A 271 26.05 3.58 -17.28
CA ARG A 271 24.88 4.01 -18.06
C ARG A 271 24.18 2.83 -18.76
N ILE A 272 24.95 1.94 -19.38
CA ILE A 272 24.40 0.79 -20.12
C ILE A 272 23.70 -0.17 -19.16
N GLY A 273 24.36 -0.58 -18.06
CA GLY A 273 23.74 -1.47 -17.07
C GLY A 273 22.48 -0.87 -16.45
N ARG A 274 22.49 0.43 -16.14
CA ARG A 274 21.31 1.13 -15.61
C ARG A 274 20.18 1.26 -16.63
N ALA A 275 20.48 1.54 -17.90
CA ALA A 275 19.48 1.61 -18.96
C ALA A 275 18.78 0.26 -19.15
N ARG A 276 19.57 -0.80 -19.27
CA ARG A 276 19.09 -2.18 -19.37
C ARG A 276 18.23 -2.58 -18.17
N GLY A 277 18.69 -2.26 -16.96
CA GLY A 277 17.95 -2.53 -15.74
C GLY A 277 16.62 -1.78 -15.69
N ARG A 278 16.61 -0.50 -16.08
CA ARG A 278 15.39 0.29 -16.16
C ARG A 278 14.41 -0.28 -17.19
N ALA A 279 14.89 -0.62 -18.38
CA ALA A 279 14.07 -1.21 -19.43
C ALA A 279 13.40 -2.52 -19.00
N ILE A 280 14.11 -3.40 -18.31
CA ILE A 280 13.54 -4.66 -17.79
C ILE A 280 12.49 -4.38 -16.71
N VAL A 281 12.76 -3.45 -15.78
CA VAL A 281 11.79 -3.07 -14.74
C VAL A 281 10.53 -2.49 -15.37
N ASP A 282 10.67 -1.59 -16.34
CA ASP A 282 9.54 -0.99 -17.04
C ASP A 282 8.74 -2.03 -17.82
N PHE A 283 9.43 -2.94 -18.52
CA PHE A 283 8.80 -4.05 -19.25
C PHE A 283 7.99 -4.95 -18.32
N VAL A 284 8.59 -5.40 -17.21
CA VAL A 284 7.92 -6.28 -16.23
C VAL A 284 6.77 -5.57 -15.52
N ALA A 285 6.92 -4.29 -15.17
CA ALA A 285 5.87 -3.51 -14.52
C ALA A 285 4.63 -3.26 -15.39
N GLN A 286 4.75 -3.45 -16.71
CA GLN A 286 3.65 -3.34 -17.67
C GLN A 286 2.89 -4.67 -17.88
N LEU A 287 3.39 -5.78 -17.33
CA LEU A 287 2.73 -7.08 -17.42
C LEU A 287 1.62 -7.20 -16.37
N THR A 288 0.49 -7.77 -16.77
CA THR A 288 -0.48 -8.30 -15.82
C THR A 288 0.08 -9.54 -15.10
N ASP A 289 -0.47 -9.88 -13.94
CA ASP A 289 -0.10 -11.10 -13.19
C ASP A 289 -0.09 -12.35 -14.08
N GLY A 290 -1.13 -12.53 -14.91
CA GLY A 290 -1.23 -13.65 -15.83
C GLY A 290 -0.15 -13.66 -16.92
N GLN A 291 0.17 -12.49 -17.47
CA GLN A 291 1.24 -12.35 -18.47
C GLN A 291 2.62 -12.62 -17.87
N ALA A 292 2.89 -12.15 -16.65
CA ALA A 292 4.16 -12.41 -15.96
C ALA A 292 4.36 -13.92 -15.70
N VAL A 293 3.32 -14.62 -15.24
CA VAL A 293 3.34 -16.08 -15.05
C VAL A 293 3.60 -16.79 -16.38
N ALA A 294 2.81 -16.47 -17.41
CA ALA A 294 2.90 -17.14 -18.70
C ALA A 294 4.27 -16.93 -19.36
N MET A 295 4.83 -15.72 -19.26
CA MET A 295 6.14 -15.41 -19.78
C MET A 295 7.25 -16.18 -19.06
N LEU A 296 7.21 -16.25 -17.72
CA LEU A 296 8.21 -17.01 -16.98
C LEU A 296 8.14 -18.51 -17.30
N ASP A 297 6.94 -19.05 -17.46
CA ASP A 297 6.76 -20.45 -17.85
C ASP A 297 7.29 -20.74 -19.26
N ALA A 298 7.12 -19.81 -20.20
CA ALA A 298 7.73 -19.92 -21.54
C ALA A 298 9.26 -19.89 -21.45
N LEU A 299 9.83 -18.91 -20.74
CA LEU A 299 11.29 -18.79 -20.55
C LEU A 299 11.91 -20.00 -19.85
N SER A 300 11.15 -20.64 -18.95
CA SER A 300 11.62 -21.81 -18.21
C SER A 300 11.36 -23.14 -18.92
N GLY A 301 10.81 -23.14 -20.14
CA GLY A 301 10.44 -24.35 -20.86
C GLY A 301 9.30 -25.15 -20.22
N ARG A 302 8.50 -24.53 -19.36
CA ARG A 302 7.32 -25.13 -18.72
C ARG A 302 6.02 -24.90 -19.50
N SER A 303 6.04 -23.98 -20.46
CA SER A 303 4.90 -23.75 -21.35
C SER A 303 4.78 -24.85 -22.42
N GLY A 304 3.59 -25.41 -22.58
CA GLY A 304 3.23 -26.24 -23.73
C GLY A 304 2.78 -25.45 -24.96
N ALA A 305 2.58 -24.13 -24.81
CA ALA A 305 2.20 -23.24 -25.90
C ALA A 305 3.44 -22.53 -26.47
N LEU A 306 3.63 -22.65 -27.80
CA LEU A 306 4.71 -21.99 -28.55
C LEU A 306 4.49 -20.47 -28.70
N TRP A 307 3.24 -20.01 -28.55
CA TRP A 307 2.83 -18.63 -28.73
C TRP A 307 2.14 -18.16 -27.45
N THR A 308 2.58 -17.03 -26.90
CA THR A 308 2.00 -16.44 -25.68
C THR A 308 1.69 -14.98 -25.95
N ASP A 309 0.47 -14.53 -25.63
CA ASP A 309 0.05 -13.12 -25.81
C ASP A 309 0.88 -12.14 -24.96
N ALA A 310 1.63 -12.65 -23.97
CA ALA A 310 2.62 -11.88 -23.22
C ALA A 310 3.74 -11.29 -24.11
N PHE A 311 4.01 -11.89 -25.27
CA PHE A 311 4.99 -11.40 -26.24
C PHE A 311 4.44 -10.34 -27.21
N VAL A 312 3.13 -10.05 -27.15
CA VAL A 312 2.43 -9.14 -28.08
C VAL A 312 2.31 -7.71 -27.52
N LEU A 313 2.79 -7.48 -26.30
CA LEU A 313 2.89 -6.14 -25.73
C LEU A 313 3.88 -5.28 -26.50
#